data_AF-A0A4Z1NL73-F1
#
_entry.id   AF-A0A4Z1NL73-F1
#
_cell.length_a   1.000
_cell.length_b   1.000
_cell.length_c   1.000
_cell.angle_alpha   90.00
_cell.angle_beta   90.00
_cell.angle_gamma   90.00
#
_symmetry.space_group_name_H-M   'P 1'
#
loop_
_entity.id
_entity.type
_entity.pdbx_description
1 polymer ?
#
loop_
_entity_poly.entity_id
_entity_poly.type
_entity_poly.pdbx_seq_one_letter_code
_entity_poly.pdbx_strand_id
1 'polypeptide(L)'
;MPRLPESTDEEQGTFEDYRHRAWDGASGFVQSFIDFALRDNVLEVAVGLIFAASFTAVANSLVSDILLPLFSCLPGLTHNLDESFLVLQQSSHSKITPKPGQKKPYYNTVQQALDDGAIVWAYGNFIDKLLRFILISLALFTVSRIYNWLSSDNIVKRQIKCKYCRKYISDKAKRCVNCTSWLDGREEPSGQATNGTSET
;
A
#
# COMPACT_ATOMS: atom_id res chain seq x y z
N MET A 1 -82.13 -8.97 -13.11
CA MET A 1 -80.69 -9.02 -13.49
C MET A 1 -80.47 -7.92 -14.52
N PRO A 2 -79.33 -7.21 -14.65
CA PRO A 2 -77.92 -7.55 -14.33
C PRO A 2 -77.15 -6.33 -13.71
N ARG A 3 -75.84 -6.24 -13.43
CA ARG A 3 -74.63 -7.08 -13.35
C ARG A 3 -73.69 -6.32 -12.38
N LEU A 4 -72.91 -7.01 -11.55
CA LEU A 4 -71.84 -6.38 -10.78
C LEU A 4 -70.71 -5.93 -11.73
N PRO A 5 -70.07 -4.77 -11.52
CA PRO A 5 -68.94 -4.34 -12.34
C PRO A 5 -67.78 -5.34 -12.19
N GLU A 6 -67.33 -5.81 -13.34
CA GLU A 6 -66.32 -6.83 -13.53
C GLU A 6 -64.94 -6.22 -13.28
N SER A 7 -64.27 -6.79 -12.29
CA SER A 7 -62.90 -6.53 -11.88
C SER A 7 -61.91 -6.97 -12.95
N THR A 8 -61.19 -6.04 -13.56
CA THR A 8 -59.82 -6.20 -14.09
C THR A 8 -59.43 -4.85 -14.68
N ASP A 9 -58.32 -4.24 -14.21
CA ASP A 9 -57.41 -3.33 -14.95
C ASP A 9 -56.76 -2.25 -14.04
N GLU A 10 -57.27 -2.01 -12.82
CA GLU A 10 -56.75 -0.91 -11.96
C GLU A 10 -55.63 -1.31 -10.99
N GLU A 11 -55.37 -2.60 -10.74
CA GLU A 11 -54.34 -3.04 -9.78
C GLU A 11 -52.94 -3.27 -10.38
N GLN A 12 -52.76 -3.13 -11.70
CA GLN A 12 -51.46 -3.40 -12.34
C GLN A 12 -50.53 -2.17 -12.44
N GLY A 13 -51.08 -0.95 -12.30
CA GLY A 13 -50.29 0.29 -12.41
C GLY A 13 -49.51 0.71 -11.15
N THR A 14 -49.75 0.07 -10.00
CA THR A 14 -49.21 0.53 -8.70
C THR A 14 -47.95 -0.22 -8.26
N PHE A 15 -47.71 -1.44 -8.76
CA PHE A 15 -46.52 -2.23 -8.39
C PHE A 15 -45.26 -1.82 -9.18
N GLU A 16 -45.39 -1.46 -10.46
CA GLU A 16 -44.27 -0.91 -11.25
C GLU A 16 -43.83 0.46 -10.71
N ASP A 17 -44.79 1.32 -10.32
CA ASP A 17 -44.51 2.69 -9.86
C ASP A 17 -43.84 2.75 -8.47
N TYR A 18 -44.14 1.79 -7.58
CA TYR A 18 -43.43 1.64 -6.30
C TYR A 18 -41.97 1.18 -6.49
N ARG A 19 -41.69 0.42 -7.54
CA ARG A 19 -40.33 -0.03 -7.88
C ARG A 19 -39.46 1.12 -8.40
N HIS A 20 -40.04 2.09 -9.11
CA HIS A 20 -39.31 3.25 -9.63
C HIS A 20 -38.94 4.27 -8.53
N ARG A 21 -39.85 4.55 -7.59
CA ARG A 21 -39.58 5.52 -6.50
C ARG A 21 -38.54 5.05 -5.47
N ALA A 22 -38.47 3.74 -5.21
CA ALA A 22 -37.42 3.17 -4.35
C ALA A 22 -36.05 3.16 -5.06
N TRP A 23 -36.03 3.11 -6.38
CA TRP A 23 -34.81 3.19 -7.19
C TRP A 23 -34.28 4.61 -7.34
N ASP A 24 -35.13 5.63 -7.46
CA ASP A 24 -34.71 7.03 -7.70
C ASP A 24 -33.96 7.66 -6.51
N GLY A 25 -34.35 7.32 -5.27
CA GLY A 25 -33.67 7.79 -4.06
C GLY A 25 -32.31 7.10 -3.84
N ALA A 26 -32.25 5.80 -4.11
CA ALA A 26 -31.01 5.03 -4.03
C ALA A 26 -30.05 5.39 -5.18
N SER A 27 -30.57 5.63 -6.38
CA SER A 27 -29.77 6.05 -7.54
C SER A 27 -29.19 7.43 -7.32
N GLY A 28 -29.92 8.39 -6.74
CA GLY A 28 -29.41 9.74 -6.47
C GLY A 28 -28.21 9.77 -5.53
N PHE A 29 -28.23 8.98 -4.45
CA PHE A 29 -27.07 8.84 -3.55
C PHE A 29 -25.91 8.10 -4.23
N VAL A 30 -26.19 7.00 -4.94
CA VAL A 30 -25.17 6.23 -5.67
C VAL A 30 -24.53 7.06 -6.79
N GLN A 31 -25.31 7.85 -7.53
CA GLN A 31 -24.81 8.77 -8.55
C GLN A 31 -23.97 9.88 -7.93
N SER A 32 -24.40 10.47 -6.82
CA SER A 32 -23.60 11.47 -6.09
C SER A 32 -22.28 10.88 -5.57
N PHE A 33 -22.29 9.61 -5.14
CA PHE A 33 -21.10 8.88 -4.71
C PHE A 33 -20.16 8.56 -5.88
N ILE A 34 -20.71 8.10 -7.02
CA ILE A 34 -19.94 7.88 -8.25
C ILE A 34 -19.31 9.19 -8.72
N ASP A 35 -20.06 10.28 -8.74
CA ASP A 35 -19.58 11.62 -9.15
C ASP A 35 -18.52 12.18 -8.18
N PHE A 36 -18.56 11.77 -6.91
CA PHE A 36 -17.51 12.05 -5.93
C PHE A 36 -16.27 11.18 -6.14
N ALA A 37 -16.44 9.88 -6.37
CA ALA A 37 -15.36 8.91 -6.54
C ALA A 37 -14.59 9.08 -7.86
N LEU A 38 -15.27 9.55 -8.92
CA LEU A 38 -14.68 9.84 -10.22
C LEU A 38 -13.88 11.14 -10.26
N ARG A 39 -13.79 11.89 -9.16
CA ARG A 39 -12.91 13.05 -9.08
C ARG A 39 -11.46 12.59 -9.16
N ASP A 40 -10.71 13.12 -10.14
CA ASP A 40 -9.31 12.75 -10.41
C ASP A 40 -8.42 12.80 -9.15
N ASN A 41 -8.60 13.80 -8.30
CA ASN A 41 -7.82 13.95 -7.06
C ASN A 41 -8.06 12.81 -6.04
N VAL A 42 -9.26 12.22 -6.00
CA VAL A 42 -9.57 11.10 -5.09
C VAL A 42 -9.14 9.78 -5.71
N LEU A 43 -9.37 9.63 -7.01
CA LEU A 43 -9.02 8.42 -7.76
C LEU A 43 -7.50 8.18 -7.77
N GLU A 44 -6.68 9.21 -7.98
CA GLU A 44 -5.22 9.08 -7.98
C GLU A 44 -4.68 8.58 -6.62
N VAL A 45 -5.21 9.12 -5.51
CA VAL A 45 -4.84 8.68 -4.15
C VAL A 45 -5.28 7.24 -3.90
N ALA A 46 -6.51 6.89 -4.29
CA ALA A 46 -7.05 5.54 -4.10
C ALA A 46 -6.24 4.49 -4.87
N VAL A 47 -5.92 4.77 -6.13
CA VAL A 47 -5.09 3.91 -6.98
C VAL A 47 -3.68 3.74 -6.39
N GLY A 48 -3.09 4.83 -5.88
CA GLY A 48 -1.81 4.77 -5.17
C GLY A 48 -1.81 3.84 -3.95
N LEU A 49 -2.88 3.87 -3.14
CA LEU A 49 -3.03 2.99 -1.96
C LEU A 49 -3.20 1.52 -2.35
N ILE A 50 -3.96 1.22 -3.41
CA ILE A 50 -4.17 -0.15 -3.89
C ILE A 50 -2.85 -0.75 -4.40
N PHE A 51 -2.08 0.02 -5.19
CA PHE A 51 -0.77 -0.41 -5.64
C PHE A 51 0.21 -0.59 -4.49
N ALA A 52 0.21 0.31 -3.50
CA ALA A 52 1.05 0.18 -2.31
C ALA A 52 0.72 -1.11 -1.52
N ALA A 53 -0.56 -1.36 -1.23
CA ALA A 53 -0.98 -2.55 -0.50
C ALA A 53 -0.63 -3.85 -1.24
N SER A 54 -0.86 -3.89 -2.56
CA SER A 54 -0.56 -5.05 -3.40
C SER A 54 0.94 -5.30 -3.48
N PHE A 55 1.75 -4.26 -3.62
CA PHE A 55 3.20 -4.37 -3.66
C PHE A 55 3.77 -4.88 -2.34
N THR A 56 3.27 -4.38 -1.20
CA THR A 56 3.64 -4.89 0.13
C THR A 56 3.26 -6.36 0.29
N ALA A 57 2.09 -6.79 -0.20
CA ALA A 57 1.68 -8.19 -0.15
C ALA A 57 2.62 -9.10 -0.98
N VAL A 58 2.97 -8.68 -2.20
CA VAL A 58 3.90 -9.43 -3.07
C VAL A 58 5.30 -9.47 -2.46
N ALA A 59 5.79 -8.35 -1.94
CA ALA A 59 7.09 -8.30 -1.26
C ALA A 59 7.11 -9.24 -0.03
N ASN A 60 6.03 -9.24 0.76
CA ASN A 60 5.90 -10.14 1.91
C ASN A 60 5.86 -11.61 1.50
N SER A 61 5.15 -11.98 0.43
CA SER A 61 5.12 -13.36 -0.07
C SER A 61 6.48 -13.78 -0.64
N LEU A 62 7.16 -12.91 -1.41
CA LEU A 62 8.51 -13.17 -1.89
C LEU A 62 9.49 -13.45 -0.74
N VAL A 63 9.43 -12.64 0.32
CA VAL A 63 10.30 -12.85 1.48
C VAL A 63 9.91 -14.10 2.26
N SER A 64 8.63 -14.29 2.54
CA SER A 64 8.16 -15.35 3.44
C SER A 64 8.16 -16.73 2.79
N ASP A 65 7.85 -16.80 1.49
CA ASP A 65 7.61 -18.06 0.79
C ASP A 65 8.81 -18.49 -0.06
N ILE A 66 9.67 -17.56 -0.49
CA ILE A 66 10.84 -17.86 -1.33
C ILE A 66 12.15 -17.63 -0.59
N LEU A 67 12.36 -16.44 0.01
CA LEU A 67 13.64 -16.13 0.66
C LEU A 67 13.80 -16.86 1.99
N LEU A 68 12.80 -16.86 2.88
CA LEU A 68 12.91 -17.51 4.18
C LEU A 68 13.21 -19.01 4.07
N PRO A 69 12.56 -19.81 3.20
CA PRO A 69 12.92 -21.22 3.03
C PRO A 69 14.31 -21.42 2.44
N LEU A 70 14.71 -20.55 1.48
CA LEU A 70 16.05 -20.59 0.88
C LEU A 70 17.14 -20.29 1.91
N PHE A 71 16.91 -19.32 2.79
CA PHE A 71 17.81 -19.02 3.90
C PHE A 71 17.72 -20.05 5.04
N SER A 72 16.56 -20.68 5.23
CA SER A 72 16.34 -21.72 6.25
C SER A 72 17.03 -23.04 5.92
N CYS A 73 17.45 -23.25 4.67
CA CYS A 73 18.29 -24.38 4.28
C CYS A 73 19.77 -24.19 4.70
N LEU A 74 20.18 -22.98 5.10
CA LEU A 74 21.53 -22.75 5.62
C LEU A 74 21.65 -23.35 7.03
N PRO A 75 22.66 -24.20 7.28
CA PRO A 75 22.85 -24.83 8.59
C PRO A 75 23.28 -23.75 9.61
N GLY A 76 22.34 -23.30 10.44
CA GLY A 76 22.61 -22.35 11.54
C GLY A 76 21.52 -21.32 11.81
N LEU A 77 20.59 -21.08 10.87
CA LEU A 77 19.44 -20.20 11.11
C LEU A 77 18.19 -21.04 11.44
N THR A 78 17.64 -20.79 12.61
CA THR A 78 16.57 -21.55 13.25
C THR A 78 15.25 -21.47 12.47
N HIS A 79 14.65 -22.64 12.23
CA HIS A 79 13.42 -22.84 11.45
C HIS A 79 12.13 -22.31 12.13
N ASN A 80 12.18 -21.90 13.40
CA ASN A 80 11.02 -21.44 14.19
C ASN A 80 11.36 -20.22 15.06
N LEU A 81 11.80 -19.12 14.42
CA LEU A 81 12.02 -17.86 15.13
C LEU A 81 10.72 -17.34 15.73
N ASP A 82 9.58 -17.39 15.02
CA ASP A 82 8.29 -16.88 15.52
C ASP A 82 7.80 -17.57 16.81
N GLU A 83 8.06 -18.89 16.95
CA GLU A 83 7.71 -19.68 18.13
C GLU A 83 8.75 -19.57 19.27
N SER A 84 9.79 -18.76 19.09
CA SER A 84 10.78 -18.53 20.15
C SER A 84 10.21 -17.53 21.16
N PHE A 85 9.65 -18.06 22.25
CA PHE A 85 9.09 -17.27 23.33
C PHE A 85 9.65 -17.65 24.69
N LEU A 86 9.75 -16.66 25.58
CA LEU A 86 10.21 -16.85 26.95
C LEU A 86 9.04 -16.55 27.90
N VAL A 87 8.64 -17.55 28.68
CA VAL A 87 7.58 -17.40 29.69
C VAL A 87 8.19 -16.78 30.94
N LEU A 88 7.81 -15.54 31.27
CA LEU A 88 8.34 -14.80 32.42
C LEU A 88 7.60 -15.17 33.69
N GLN A 89 6.26 -15.25 33.61
CA GLN A 89 5.41 -15.61 34.73
C GLN A 89 4.33 -16.58 34.27
N GLN A 90 4.26 -17.71 34.97
CA GLN A 90 3.20 -18.68 34.76
C GLN A 90 1.94 -18.21 35.50
N SER A 91 0.79 -18.34 34.84
CA SER A 91 -0.51 -18.18 35.48
C SER A 91 -0.76 -19.25 36.54
N SER A 92 -1.38 -18.85 37.66
CA SER A 92 -1.77 -19.76 38.75
C SER A 92 -2.85 -20.78 38.34
N HIS A 93 -3.51 -20.60 37.19
CA HIS A 93 -4.59 -21.44 36.68
C HIS A 93 -4.21 -22.15 35.36
N SER A 94 -2.98 -22.68 35.26
CA SER A 94 -2.59 -23.46 34.08
C SER A 94 -3.34 -24.80 34.04
N LYS A 95 -3.96 -25.10 32.89
CA LYS A 95 -4.68 -26.36 32.65
C LYS A 95 -3.75 -27.47 32.14
N ILE A 96 -2.48 -27.15 31.85
CA ILE A 96 -1.49 -28.11 31.37
C ILE A 96 -0.85 -28.83 32.56
N THR A 97 -1.03 -30.15 32.62
CA THR A 97 -0.32 -31.01 33.55
C THR A 97 1.13 -31.22 33.08
N PRO A 98 2.14 -31.00 33.93
CA PRO A 98 3.53 -31.23 33.57
C PRO A 98 3.79 -32.71 33.23
N LYS A 99 4.61 -32.95 32.20
CA LYS A 99 5.13 -34.30 31.91
C LYS A 99 5.94 -34.82 33.11
N PRO A 100 5.94 -36.14 33.38
CA PRO A 100 6.72 -36.70 34.48
C PRO A 100 8.21 -36.35 34.31
N GLY A 101 8.78 -35.63 35.29
CA GLY A 101 10.17 -35.18 35.29
C GLY A 101 10.38 -33.67 35.13
N GLN A 102 9.34 -32.84 34.93
CA GLN A 102 9.47 -31.39 34.86
C GLN A 102 8.56 -30.67 35.88
N LYS A 103 9.09 -29.62 36.53
CA LYS A 103 8.37 -28.81 37.54
C LYS A 103 7.51 -27.70 36.95
N LYS A 104 7.64 -27.39 35.65
CA LYS A 104 6.91 -26.32 34.95
C LYS A 104 6.24 -26.90 33.69
N PRO A 105 5.03 -26.46 33.33
CA PRO A 105 4.41 -26.84 32.07
C PRO A 105 5.21 -26.26 30.89
N TYR A 106 5.37 -27.05 29.85
CA TYR A 106 6.01 -26.66 28.60
C TYR A 106 4.92 -26.34 27.58
N TYR A 107 4.98 -25.14 27.00
CA TYR A 107 4.08 -24.71 25.93
C TYR A 107 4.79 -24.92 24.61
N ASN A 108 4.09 -25.46 23.60
CA ASN A 108 4.65 -25.61 22.27
C ASN A 108 4.44 -24.36 21.42
N THR A 109 3.41 -23.55 21.72
CA THR A 109 3.06 -22.37 20.93
C THR A 109 2.79 -21.16 21.83
N VAL A 110 2.99 -19.97 21.26
CA VAL A 110 2.71 -18.69 21.94
C VAL A 110 1.22 -18.56 22.28
N GLN A 111 0.34 -19.03 21.39
CA GLN A 111 -1.12 -18.96 21.59
C GLN A 111 -1.56 -19.79 22.81
N GLN A 112 -0.99 -20.98 22.97
CA GLN A 112 -1.28 -21.83 24.12
C GLN A 112 -0.85 -21.19 25.46
N ALA A 113 0.26 -20.44 25.44
CA ALA A 113 0.74 -19.74 26.62
C ALA A 113 -0.10 -18.48 26.93
N LEU A 114 -0.65 -17.81 25.90
CA LEU A 114 -1.59 -16.70 26.06
C LEU A 114 -2.95 -17.16 26.60
N ASP A 115 -3.48 -18.29 26.11
CA ASP A 115 -4.77 -18.85 26.54
C ASP A 115 -4.77 -19.28 28.03
N ASP A 116 -3.61 -19.71 28.53
CA ASP A 116 -3.41 -20.00 29.95
C ASP A 116 -3.23 -18.72 30.80
N GLY A 117 -3.16 -17.54 30.17
CA GLY A 117 -2.95 -16.25 30.82
C GLY A 117 -1.53 -16.06 31.36
N ALA A 118 -0.55 -16.82 30.83
CA ALA A 118 0.85 -16.63 31.19
C ALA A 118 1.39 -15.35 30.56
N ILE A 119 2.28 -14.65 31.27
CA ILE A 119 2.96 -13.47 30.75
C ILE A 119 4.15 -13.95 29.94
N VAL A 120 4.06 -13.79 28.62
CA VAL A 120 5.02 -14.30 27.64
C VAL A 120 5.75 -13.15 26.98
N TRP A 121 7.08 -13.23 26.91
CA TRP A 121 7.90 -12.37 26.07
C TRP A 121 8.21 -13.09 24.74
N ALA A 122 7.39 -12.82 23.72
CA ALA A 122 7.51 -13.41 22.38
C ALA A 122 8.50 -12.62 21.51
N TYR A 123 9.79 -12.72 21.83
CA TYR A 123 10.86 -12.05 21.06
C TYR A 123 10.96 -12.59 19.62
N GLY A 124 10.51 -13.82 19.40
CA GLY A 124 10.47 -14.48 18.11
C GLY A 124 9.77 -13.70 17.00
N ASN A 125 8.52 -13.30 17.22
CA ASN A 125 7.71 -12.51 16.30
C ASN A 125 8.37 -11.15 15.98
N PHE A 126 9.04 -10.53 16.96
CA PHE A 126 9.73 -9.27 16.73
C PHE A 126 10.94 -9.46 15.79
N ILE A 127 11.74 -10.49 16.01
CA ILE A 127 12.91 -10.79 15.17
C ILE A 127 12.49 -11.22 13.77
N ASP A 128 11.41 -11.99 13.62
CA ASP A 128 10.82 -12.33 12.32
C ASP A 128 10.44 -11.07 11.54
N LYS A 129 9.70 -10.13 12.16
CA LYS A 129 9.33 -8.86 11.52
C LYS A 129 10.53 -8.00 11.15
N LEU A 130 11.54 -7.93 12.02
CA LEU A 130 12.78 -7.21 11.77
C LEU A 130 13.56 -7.82 10.60
N LEU A 131 13.68 -9.15 10.57
CA LEU A 131 14.36 -9.87 9.50
C LEU A 131 13.63 -9.69 8.16
N ARG A 132 12.29 -9.75 8.16
CA ARG A 132 11.48 -9.44 6.96
C ARG A 132 11.71 -8.02 6.46
N PHE A 133 11.76 -7.03 7.35
CA PHE A 133 12.05 -5.64 6.97
C PHE A 133 13.42 -5.50 6.30
N ILE A 134 14.45 -6.16 6.84
CA ILE A 134 15.80 -6.16 6.27
C ILE A 134 15.82 -6.87 4.91
N LEU A 135 15.18 -8.04 4.79
CA LEU A 135 15.13 -8.81 3.55
C LEU A 135 14.37 -8.08 2.44
N ILE A 136 13.23 -7.45 2.75
CA ILE A 136 12.48 -6.64 1.77
C ILE A 136 13.34 -5.47 1.29
N SER A 137 14.00 -4.78 2.22
CA SER A 137 14.89 -3.65 1.89
C SER A 137 16.04 -4.10 0.96
N LEU A 138 16.66 -5.24 1.25
CA LEU A 138 17.74 -5.81 0.43
C LEU A 138 17.24 -6.28 -0.95
N ALA A 139 16.05 -6.86 -1.02
CA ALA A 139 15.44 -7.30 -2.28
C ALA A 139 15.14 -6.10 -3.20
N LEU A 140 14.50 -5.06 -2.66
CA LEU A 140 14.22 -3.83 -3.42
C LEU A 140 15.50 -3.12 -3.85
N PHE A 141 16.52 -3.11 -2.99
CA PHE A 141 17.83 -2.57 -3.33
C PHE A 141 18.50 -3.36 -4.47
N THR A 142 18.43 -4.69 -4.44
CA THR A 142 18.97 -5.55 -5.50
C THR A 142 18.30 -5.27 -6.83
N VAL A 143 16.96 -5.15 -6.86
CA VAL A 143 16.21 -4.80 -8.07
C VAL A 143 16.60 -3.42 -8.59
N SER A 144 16.67 -2.40 -7.71
CA SER A 144 17.11 -1.06 -8.09
C SER A 144 18.53 -1.06 -8.66
N ARG A 145 19.42 -1.86 -8.09
CA ARG A 145 20.80 -2.00 -8.55
C ARG A 145 20.89 -2.70 -9.90
N ILE A 146 20.12 -3.77 -10.11
CA ILE A 146 20.00 -4.46 -11.41
C ILE A 146 19.43 -3.52 -12.46
N TYR A 147 18.39 -2.76 -12.12
CA TYR A 147 17.79 -1.78 -13.03
C TYR A 147 18.77 -0.68 -13.40
N ASN A 148 19.45 -0.07 -12.43
CA ASN A 148 20.49 0.95 -12.68
C ASN A 148 21.65 0.38 -13.51
N TRP A 149 21.96 -0.90 -13.34
CA TRP A 149 23.00 -1.58 -14.11
C TRP A 149 22.56 -1.87 -15.56
N LEU A 150 21.30 -2.25 -15.77
CA LEU A 150 20.77 -2.64 -17.08
C LEU A 150 20.29 -1.44 -17.90
N SER A 151 19.79 -0.39 -17.26
CA SER A 151 19.20 0.77 -17.91
C SER A 151 19.66 2.05 -17.21
N SER A 152 20.54 2.80 -17.88
CA SER A 152 21.06 4.10 -17.44
C SER A 152 20.30 5.28 -18.07
N ASP A 153 19.05 5.06 -18.50
CA ASP A 153 18.19 6.14 -18.96
C ASP A 153 17.45 6.77 -17.78
N ASN A 154 17.91 7.96 -17.39
CA ASN A 154 17.22 8.80 -16.40
C ASN A 154 15.87 9.26 -16.97
N ILE A 155 14.80 8.52 -16.66
CA ILE A 155 13.41 8.88 -17.02
C ILE A 155 12.99 10.23 -16.42
N VAL A 156 13.59 10.62 -15.30
CA VAL A 156 13.41 11.96 -14.73
C VAL A 156 14.28 12.95 -15.51
N LYS A 157 13.73 13.48 -16.61
CA LYS A 157 14.31 14.63 -17.30
C LYS A 157 14.40 15.79 -16.30
N ARG A 158 15.62 16.23 -15.96
CA ARG A 158 15.86 17.39 -15.09
C ARG A 158 15.02 18.56 -15.59
N GLN A 159 14.18 19.11 -14.70
CA GLN A 159 13.38 20.30 -14.98
C GLN A 159 14.01 21.50 -14.30
N ILE A 160 14.27 22.54 -15.07
CA ILE A 160 14.78 23.82 -14.59
C ILE A 160 13.65 24.85 -14.58
N LYS A 161 13.71 25.82 -13.65
CA LYS A 161 12.77 26.96 -13.65
C LYS A 161 13.17 27.95 -14.74
N CYS A 162 12.20 28.41 -15.52
CA CYS A 162 12.40 29.52 -16.44
C CYS A 162 12.78 30.80 -15.71
N LYS A 163 13.79 31.54 -16.17
CA LYS A 163 14.17 32.84 -15.61
C LYS A 163 13.04 33.88 -15.67
N TYR A 164 12.24 33.85 -16.74
CA TYR A 164 11.19 34.84 -17.00
C TYR A 164 9.85 34.48 -16.34
N CYS A 165 9.28 33.31 -16.68
CA CYS A 165 7.94 32.93 -16.18
C CYS A 165 7.93 32.07 -14.92
N ARG A 166 9.09 31.66 -14.40
CA ARG A 166 9.26 30.80 -13.22
C ARG A 166 8.56 29.43 -13.26
N LYS A 167 7.96 29.04 -14.39
CA LYS A 167 7.43 27.68 -14.61
C LYS A 167 8.56 26.68 -14.86
N TYR A 168 8.32 25.42 -14.52
CA TYR A 168 9.25 24.31 -14.76
C TYR A 168 9.25 23.88 -16.24
N ILE A 169 10.44 23.74 -16.81
CA ILE A 169 10.67 23.37 -18.21
C ILE A 169 11.77 22.30 -18.24
N SER A 170 11.79 21.44 -19.26
CA SER A 170 12.91 20.52 -19.47
C SER A 170 14.22 21.27 -19.69
N ASP A 171 15.31 20.80 -19.09
CA ASP A 171 16.68 21.33 -19.25
C ASP A 171 17.12 21.51 -20.71
N LYS A 172 16.69 20.61 -21.60
CA LYS A 172 17.05 20.64 -23.03
C LYS A 172 16.20 21.57 -23.90
N ALA A 173 15.27 22.35 -23.32
CA ALA A 173 14.40 23.22 -24.10
C ALA A 173 15.12 24.53 -24.48
N LYS A 174 15.24 24.79 -25.79
CA LYS A 174 15.77 26.06 -26.31
C LYS A 174 14.81 27.25 -26.09
N ARG A 175 13.50 26.95 -26.00
CA ARG A 175 12.44 27.94 -25.87
C ARG A 175 11.43 27.53 -24.81
N CYS A 176 10.98 28.47 -24.00
CA CYS A 176 9.92 28.21 -23.03
C CYS A 176 8.57 28.02 -23.72
N VAL A 177 7.87 26.93 -23.40
CA VAL A 177 6.49 26.67 -23.90
C VAL A 177 5.48 27.70 -23.37
N ASN A 178 5.68 28.22 -22.16
CA ASN A 178 4.71 29.09 -21.51
C ASN A 178 4.87 30.59 -21.82
N CYS A 179 6.10 31.12 -21.84
CA CYS A 179 6.35 32.54 -22.15
C CYS A 179 7.07 32.79 -23.47
N THR A 180 7.40 31.74 -24.22
CA THR A 180 8.08 31.83 -25.54
C THR A 180 9.45 32.54 -25.52
N SER A 181 9.96 32.84 -24.33
CA SER A 181 11.29 33.41 -24.12
C SER A 181 12.38 32.41 -24.50
N TRP A 182 13.47 32.92 -25.04
CA TRP A 182 14.68 32.15 -25.28
C TRP A 182 15.48 31.96 -23.99
N LEU A 183 15.92 30.72 -23.73
CA LEU A 183 16.76 30.40 -22.57
C LEU A 183 18.27 30.46 -22.89
N ASP A 184 18.63 30.71 -24.16
CA ASP A 184 20.00 30.79 -24.67
C ASP A 184 20.72 32.10 -24.32
N GLY A 185 20.07 33.02 -23.59
CA GLY A 185 20.64 34.31 -23.18
C GLY A 185 20.46 35.44 -24.19
N ARG A 186 19.79 35.20 -25.33
CA ARG A 186 19.56 36.22 -26.38
C ARG A 186 18.66 37.38 -25.94
N GLU A 187 17.83 37.15 -24.94
CA GLU A 187 16.89 38.13 -24.38
C GLU A 187 17.46 38.87 -23.16
N GLU A 188 18.68 38.54 -22.73
CA GLU A 188 19.32 39.19 -21.58
C GLU A 188 19.89 40.55 -22.03
N PRO A 189 19.59 41.67 -21.33
CA PRO A 189 20.17 42.96 -21.65
C PRO A 189 21.70 42.92 -21.50
N SER A 190 22.42 43.64 -22.35
CA SER A 190 23.89 43.61 -22.55
C SER A 190 24.77 43.99 -21.35
N GLY A 191 24.20 44.04 -20.13
CA GLY A 191 24.89 44.33 -18.87
C GLY A 191 24.79 43.22 -17.81
N GLN A 192 24.17 42.07 -18.11
CA GLN A 192 24.09 40.93 -17.18
C GLN A 192 24.72 39.67 -17.79
N ALA A 193 26.01 39.76 -18.13
CA ALA A 193 26.80 38.56 -18.37
C ALA A 193 27.00 37.81 -17.04
N THR A 194 26.27 36.71 -16.91
CA THR A 194 26.67 35.50 -16.17
C THR A 194 27.15 35.68 -14.73
N ASN A 195 26.24 35.98 -13.80
CA ASN A 195 26.43 35.57 -12.41
C ASN A 195 25.38 34.51 -12.06
N GLY A 196 25.84 33.25 -11.99
CA GLY A 196 25.19 32.17 -11.27
C GLY A 196 24.07 31.42 -12.00
N THR A 197 24.33 30.15 -12.35
CA THR A 197 23.76 28.98 -11.64
C THR A 197 24.07 27.70 -12.42
N SER A 198 25.32 27.25 -12.32
CA SER A 198 25.67 25.84 -12.39
C SER A 198 26.08 25.38 -10.99
N GLU A 199 25.14 25.43 -10.06
CA GLU A 199 25.29 24.75 -8.77
C GLU A 199 24.24 23.64 -8.69
N THR A 200 24.76 22.42 -8.87
CA THR A 200 24.22 21.09 -8.54
C THR A 200 22.99 20.56 -9.28
#